data_AF-A0A0K8QPK2-F1
#
_entry.id   AF-A0A0K8QPK2-F1
#
_cell.length_a   1.000
_cell.length_b   1.000
_cell.length_c   1.000
_cell.angle_alpha   90.00
_cell.angle_beta   90.00
_cell.angle_gamma   90.00
#
_symmetry.space_group_name_H-M   'P 1'
#
loop_
_entity.id
_entity.type
_entity.pdbx_description
1 polymer ?
#
loop_
_entity_poly.entity_id
_entity_poly.type
_entity_poly.pdbx_seq_one_letter_code
_entity_poly.pdbx_strand_id
1 'polypeptide(L)'
;MTTMHPWQLTREQWNAERDRLRPEIAQSRFTHASASEALARHDRLNWLLFDVHADVGARLKAAARGELAMSPEEARECLETLAQPVTYDDVIARARSLGLLQEVA
;
A
#
# COMPACT_ATOMS: atom_id res chain seq x y z
N MET A 1 17.90 -15.53 -1.51
CA MET A 1 17.40 -15.01 -0.21
C MET A 1 15.89 -15.07 -0.30
N THR A 2 15.24 -15.85 0.56
CA THR A 2 13.77 -15.93 0.57
C THR A 2 13.25 -14.60 1.06
N THR A 3 12.94 -13.69 0.14
CA THR A 3 12.34 -12.40 0.45
C THR A 3 10.95 -12.70 0.99
N MET A 4 10.83 -12.76 2.33
CA MET A 4 9.52 -12.83 2.98
C MET A 4 8.65 -11.73 2.41
N HIS A 5 7.37 -12.03 2.25
CA HIS A 5 6.36 -11.11 1.75
C HIS A 5 5.63 -10.37 2.89
N PRO A 6 5.01 -9.21 2.64
CA PRO A 6 4.37 -8.40 3.69
C PRO A 6 3.29 -9.14 4.48
N TRP A 7 2.50 -10.00 3.81
CA TRP A 7 1.44 -10.82 4.44
C TRP A 7 1.96 -12.02 5.23
N GLN A 8 3.27 -12.30 5.16
CA GLN A 8 3.94 -13.34 5.97
C GLN A 8 4.50 -12.80 7.28
N LEU A 9 4.48 -11.47 7.48
CA LEU A 9 4.84 -10.84 8.75
C LEU A 9 3.74 -11.09 9.79
N THR A 10 4.03 -10.88 11.06
CA THR A 10 2.95 -10.68 12.05
C THR A 10 2.43 -9.25 11.96
N ARG A 11 1.21 -9.01 12.48
CA ARG A 11 0.65 -7.65 12.59
C ARG A 11 1.61 -6.70 13.32
N GLU A 12 2.23 -7.18 14.38
CA GLU A 12 3.19 -6.40 15.18
C GLU A 12 4.45 -6.06 14.39
N GLN A 13 5.01 -7.03 13.66
CA GLN A 13 6.17 -6.81 12.80
C GLN A 13 5.86 -5.82 11.68
N TRP A 14 4.70 -5.94 11.05
CA TRP A 14 4.26 -5.01 10.01
C TRP A 14 4.07 -3.59 10.56
N ASN A 15 3.44 -3.44 11.72
CA ASN A 15 3.28 -2.15 12.38
C ASN A 15 4.64 -1.54 12.77
N ALA A 16 5.56 -2.34 13.31
CA ALA A 16 6.90 -1.87 13.66
C ALA A 16 7.69 -1.39 12.43
N GLU A 17 7.60 -2.12 11.31
CA GLU A 17 8.21 -1.70 10.05
C GLU A 17 7.57 -0.41 9.49
N ARG A 18 6.25 -0.29 9.59
CA ARG A 18 5.54 0.92 9.18
C ARG A 18 5.92 2.13 10.03
N ASP A 19 6.04 1.96 11.35
CA ASP A 19 6.42 3.04 12.26
C ASP A 19 7.86 3.49 12.04
N ARG A 20 8.78 2.57 11.73
CA ARG A 20 10.17 2.89 11.34
C ARG A 20 10.25 3.72 10.06
N LEU A 21 9.29 3.57 9.14
CA LEU A 21 9.25 4.30 7.87
C LEU A 21 8.55 5.65 7.98
N ARG A 22 7.83 5.94 9.07
CA ARG A 22 7.27 7.28 9.30
C ARG A 22 8.44 8.27 9.30
N PRO A 23 8.38 9.33 8.49
CA PRO A 23 9.41 10.36 8.54
C PRO A 23 9.36 11.00 9.93
N GLU A 24 10.44 10.89 10.71
CA GLU A 24 10.67 11.83 11.80
C GLU A 24 10.61 13.23 11.18
N ILE A 25 9.70 14.07 11.68
CA ILE A 25 9.55 15.47 11.28
C ILE A 25 10.71 16.30 11.88
N ALA A 26 11.92 15.73 11.91
CA ALA A 26 13.13 16.46 12.20
C ALA A 26 13.59 17.07 10.88
N GLN A 27 13.41 18.39 10.76
CA GLN A 27 13.81 19.24 9.64
C GLN A 27 15.25 18.95 9.18
N SER A 28 15.41 17.97 8.30
CA SER A 28 16.72 17.60 7.77
C SER A 28 16.91 18.32 6.44
N ARG A 29 17.96 19.15 6.36
CA ARG A 29 18.40 19.80 5.12
C ARG A 29 18.47 18.75 4.01
N PHE A 30 17.69 18.94 2.95
CA PHE A 30 17.65 18.02 1.81
C PHE A 30 19.03 17.96 1.14
N THR A 31 19.76 16.87 1.38
CA THR A 31 20.98 16.53 0.62
C THR A 31 20.65 15.42 -0.39
N HIS A 32 21.51 15.19 -1.39
CA HIS A 32 21.32 14.09 -2.36
C HIS A 32 21.21 12.70 -1.68
N ALA A 33 21.88 12.52 -0.54
CA ALA A 33 21.74 11.32 0.31
C ALA A 33 20.31 11.22 0.88
N SER A 34 19.74 12.33 1.34
CA SER A 34 18.36 12.40 1.86
C SER A 34 17.31 12.05 0.79
N ALA A 35 17.57 12.36 -0.48
CA ALA A 35 16.69 11.97 -1.59
C ALA A 35 16.74 10.46 -1.86
N SER A 36 17.93 9.86 -1.84
CA SER A 36 18.11 8.41 -2.03
C SER A 36 17.48 7.62 -0.86
N GLU A 37 17.64 8.09 0.37
CA GLU A 37 17.00 7.51 1.56
C GLU A 37 15.48 7.70 1.54
N ALA A 38 14.97 8.81 1.01
CA ALA A 38 13.53 9.01 0.83
C ALA A 38 12.94 8.03 -0.21
N LEU A 39 13.65 7.80 -1.32
CA LEU A 39 13.25 6.81 -2.33
C LEU A 39 13.28 5.39 -1.77
N ALA A 40 14.34 4.99 -1.06
CA ALA A 40 14.42 3.68 -0.44
C ALA A 40 13.31 3.44 0.60
N ARG A 41 12.97 4.48 1.40
CA ARG A 41 11.81 4.42 2.32
C ARG A 41 10.48 4.31 1.57
N HIS A 42 10.33 5.03 0.47
CA HIS A 42 9.14 4.97 -0.37
C HIS A 42 8.96 3.58 -0.99
N ASP A 43 10.02 3.00 -1.55
CA ASP A 43 9.99 1.65 -2.13
C ASP A 43 9.69 0.60 -1.06
N ARG A 44 10.27 0.74 0.14
CA ARG A 44 9.98 -0.15 1.27
C ARG A 44 8.54 -0.03 1.76
N LEU A 45 7.99 1.19 1.77
CA LEU A 45 6.59 1.43 2.10
C LEU A 45 5.68 0.81 1.04
N ASN A 46 5.93 1.03 -0.24
CA ASN A 46 5.16 0.42 -1.34
C ASN A 46 5.16 -1.10 -1.22
N TRP A 47 6.32 -1.70 -0.93
CA TRP A 47 6.43 -3.12 -0.66
C TRP A 47 5.54 -3.53 0.52
N LEU A 48 5.58 -2.84 1.68
CA LEU A 48 4.74 -3.15 2.85
C LEU A 48 3.23 -3.03 2.59
N LEU A 49 2.84 -2.08 1.75
CA LEU A 49 1.43 -1.84 1.40
C LEU A 49 0.88 -2.89 0.43
N PHE A 50 1.75 -3.74 -0.14
CA PHE A 50 1.41 -4.87 -0.98
C PHE A 50 0.34 -4.59 -2.03
N ASP A 51 0.41 -3.42 -2.67
CA ASP A 51 -0.52 -3.02 -3.74
C ASP A 51 -2.01 -3.16 -3.35
N VAL A 52 -2.34 -2.99 -2.06
CA VAL A 52 -3.72 -3.07 -1.53
C VAL A 52 -4.68 -2.20 -2.33
N HIS A 53 -4.23 -1.02 -2.76
CA HIS A 53 -5.03 -0.07 -3.54
C HIS A 53 -4.87 -0.19 -5.06
N ALA A 54 -4.11 -1.17 -5.58
CA ALA A 54 -3.85 -1.27 -7.02
C ALA A 54 -5.13 -1.43 -7.84
N ASP A 55 -6.10 -2.22 -7.34
CA ASP A 55 -7.36 -2.45 -8.03
C ASP A 55 -8.24 -1.20 -8.04
N VAL A 56 -8.30 -0.46 -6.93
CA VAL A 56 -9.04 0.81 -6.82
C VAL A 56 -8.43 1.86 -7.75
N GLY A 57 -7.10 1.96 -7.76
CA GLY A 57 -6.38 2.85 -8.67
C GLY A 57 -6.56 2.46 -10.14
N ALA A 58 -6.59 1.17 -10.47
CA ALA A 58 -6.85 0.69 -11.82
C ALA A 58 -8.28 1.01 -12.28
N ARG A 59 -9.28 0.82 -11.40
CA ARG A 59 -10.68 1.18 -11.68
C ARG A 59 -10.85 2.66 -11.97
N LEU A 60 -10.28 3.54 -11.14
CA LEU A 60 -10.32 4.99 -11.36
C LEU A 60 -9.63 5.39 -12.66
N LYS A 61 -8.48 4.78 -12.99
CA LYS A 61 -7.78 5.04 -14.26
C LYS A 61 -8.59 4.57 -15.47
N ALA A 62 -9.22 3.40 -15.39
CA ALA A 62 -10.08 2.88 -16.45
C ALA A 62 -11.31 3.79 -16.65
N ALA A 63 -11.92 4.26 -15.56
CA ALA A 63 -13.02 5.22 -15.62
C ALA A 63 -12.59 6.56 -16.24
N ALA A 64 -11.41 7.09 -15.86
CA ALA A 64 -10.87 8.31 -16.44
C ALA A 64 -10.55 8.19 -17.94
N ARG A 65 -10.24 6.98 -18.42
CA ARG A 65 -10.06 6.69 -19.86
C ARG A 65 -11.37 6.40 -20.60
N GLY A 66 -12.50 6.31 -19.89
CA GLY A 66 -13.80 5.94 -20.47
C GLY A 66 -13.94 4.43 -20.77
N GLU A 67 -13.04 3.60 -20.27
CA GLU A 67 -13.04 2.14 -20.44
C GLU A 67 -14.00 1.44 -19.44
N LEU A 68 -14.31 2.11 -18.34
CA LEU A 68 -15.19 1.64 -17.29
C LEU A 68 -16.26 2.71 -17.03
N ALA A 69 -17.54 2.34 -17.15
CA ALA A 69 -18.62 3.18 -16.66
C ALA A 69 -18.55 3.21 -15.13
N MET A 70 -18.43 4.40 -14.57
CA MET A 70 -18.33 4.63 -13.12
C MET A 70 -19.19 5.83 -12.75
N SER A 71 -20.04 5.68 -11.75
CA SER A 71 -20.86 6.78 -11.24
C SER A 71 -20.01 7.75 -10.40
N PRO A 72 -20.46 9.01 -10.22
CA PRO A 72 -19.81 9.94 -9.30
C PRO A 72 -19.69 9.41 -7.87
N GLU A 73 -20.69 8.66 -7.40
CA GLU A 73 -20.70 8.04 -6.08
C GLU A 73 -19.63 6.94 -5.98
N GLU A 74 -19.54 6.05 -6.96
CA GLU A 74 -18.52 5.00 -7.02
C GLU A 74 -17.10 5.57 -7.08
N ALA A 75 -16.91 6.67 -7.82
CA ALA A 75 -15.64 7.38 -7.88
C ALA A 75 -15.28 7.98 -6.51
N ARG A 76 -16.26 8.55 -5.80
CA ARG A 76 -16.06 9.10 -4.45
C ARG A 76 -15.67 8.01 -3.46
N GLU A 77 -16.34 6.86 -3.47
CA GLU A 77 -16.00 5.72 -2.62
C GLU A 77 -14.58 5.21 -2.89
N CYS A 78 -14.17 5.16 -4.16
CA CYS A 78 -12.80 4.80 -4.53
C CYS A 78 -11.78 5.80 -3.98
N LEU A 79 -12.05 7.11 -4.07
CA LEU A 79 -11.19 8.16 -3.54
C LEU A 79 -11.13 8.14 -2.01
N GLU A 80 -12.27 7.92 -1.34
CA GLU A 80 -12.33 7.75 0.12
C GLU A 80 -11.51 6.55 0.57
N THR A 81 -11.58 5.43 -0.17
CA THR A 81 -10.74 4.25 0.07
C THR A 81 -9.25 4.57 -0.06
N LEU A 82 -8.85 5.28 -1.12
CA LEU A 82 -7.45 5.69 -1.33
C LEU A 82 -6.92 6.64 -0.25
N ALA A 83 -7.81 7.43 0.38
CA ALA A 83 -7.45 8.35 1.44
C ALA A 83 -7.29 7.65 2.81
N GLN A 84 -7.86 6.46 2.99
CA GLN A 84 -7.74 5.71 4.23
C GLN A 84 -6.33 5.12 4.41
N PRO A 85 -5.75 5.18 5.62
CA PRO A 85 -4.49 4.52 5.88
C PRO A 85 -4.65 3.01 5.78
N VAL A 86 -3.89 2.37 4.87
CA VAL A 86 -3.84 0.90 4.74
C VAL A 86 -3.51 0.27 6.09
N THR A 87 -4.20 -0.81 6.43
CA THR A 87 -3.97 -1.60 7.64
C THR A 87 -3.36 -2.96 7.29
N TYR A 88 -2.87 -3.69 8.30
CA TYR A 88 -2.38 -5.05 8.08
C TYR A 88 -3.49 -6.00 7.59
N ASP A 89 -4.75 -5.78 8.01
CA ASP A 89 -5.87 -6.59 7.56
C ASP A 89 -6.14 -6.43 6.07
N ASP A 90 -5.93 -5.23 5.53
CA ASP A 90 -6.06 -4.98 4.09
C ASP A 90 -4.98 -5.72 3.29
N VAL A 91 -3.74 -5.78 3.83
CA VAL A 91 -2.63 -6.56 3.24
C VAL A 91 -2.96 -8.05 3.20
N ILE A 92 -3.55 -8.58 4.28
CA ILE A 92 -4.03 -9.97 4.32
C ILE A 92 -5.18 -10.19 3.34
N ALA A 93 -6.17 -9.29 3.30
CA ALA A 93 -7.29 -9.36 2.38
C ALA A 93 -6.82 -9.36 0.92
N ARG A 94 -5.83 -8.53 0.60
CA ARG A 94 -5.17 -8.50 -0.71
C ARG A 94 -4.45 -9.80 -1.03
N ALA A 95 -3.67 -10.35 -0.09
CA ALA A 95 -3.01 -11.63 -0.29
C ALA A 95 -4.01 -12.78 -0.50
N ARG A 96 -5.16 -12.74 0.18
CA ARG A 96 -6.28 -13.67 -0.08
C ARG A 96 -6.89 -13.48 -1.46
N SER A 97 -7.14 -12.24 -1.89
CA SER A 97 -7.73 -11.97 -3.21
C SER A 97 -6.83 -12.45 -4.35
N LEU A 98 -5.52 -12.47 -4.13
CA LEU A 98 -4.51 -12.99 -5.08
C LEU A 98 -4.29 -14.51 -4.95
N GLY A 99 -5.00 -15.20 -4.05
CA GLY A 99 -4.88 -16.65 -3.83
C GLY A 99 -3.56 -17.07 -3.16
N LEU A 100 -2.82 -16.13 -2.55
CA LEU A 100 -1.52 -16.37 -1.92
C LEU A 100 -1.65 -16.91 -0.49
N LEU A 101 -2.84 -16.77 0.11
CA LEU A 101 -3.23 -17.36 1.37
C LEU A 101 -4.36 -18.35 1.09
N GLN A 102 -4.10 -19.65 1.26
CA GLN A 102 -5.16 -20.65 1.26
C GLN A 102 -5.87 -20.63 2.62
N GLU A 103 -7.20 -20.54 2.63
CA GLU A 103 -7.97 -20.89 3.81
C GLU A 103 -7.71 -22.36 4.09
N VAL A 104 -7.07 -22.64 5.23
CA VAL A 104 -7.11 -23.98 5.80
C VAL A 104 -8.55 -24.16 6.27
N ALA A 105 -9.32 -24.92 5.49
CA ALA A 105 -10.67 -25.36 5.83
C ALA A 105 -10.68 -26.22 7.10
#